data_AF-A0A816N1K3-F1
#
_entry.id   AF-A0A816N1K3-F1
#
_cell.length_a   1.000
_cell.length_b   1.000
_cell.length_c   1.000
_cell.angle_alpha   90.00
_cell.angle_beta   90.00
_cell.angle_gamma   90.00
#
_symmetry.space_group_name_H-M   'P 1'
#
loop_
_entity.id
_entity.type
_entity.pdbx_description
1 polymer ?
#
loop_
_entity_poly.entity_id
_entity_poly.type
_entity_poly.pdbx_seq_one_letter_code
_entity_poly.pdbx_strand_id
1 'polypeptide(L)' 'MLPRSDNPHLTVSDAAYPDFVKNHLTHAYLTERAILAPTNASAHEINSYLLSKVPSAEKEFLSSDSLAFESTPE' A
#
# COMPACT_ATOMS: atom_id res chain seq x y z
N MET A 1 10.13 17.67 11.60
CA MET A 1 9.03 17.86 10.62
C MET A 1 9.59 17.61 9.23
N LEU A 2 8.77 17.10 8.30
CA LEU A 2 9.21 16.89 6.92
C LEU A 2 9.45 18.24 6.22
N PRO A 3 10.45 18.34 5.33
CA PRO A 3 10.69 19.54 4.57
C PRO A 3 9.54 19.82 3.60
N ARG A 4 9.26 21.09 3.33
CA ARG A 4 8.32 21.47 2.27
C ARG A 4 8.94 21.11 0.92
N SER A 5 8.19 20.41 0.08
CA SER A 5 8.65 19.97 -1.23
C SER A 5 7.56 20.16 -2.29
N ASP A 6 7.99 20.20 -3.55
CA ASP A 6 7.09 20.23 -4.70
C ASP A 6 6.45 18.85 -4.99
N ASN A 7 6.95 17.80 -4.33
CA ASN A 7 6.44 16.44 -4.47
C ASN A 7 6.16 15.83 -3.07
N PRO A 8 5.00 16.18 -2.47
CA PRO A 8 4.68 15.76 -1.10
C PRO A 8 4.55 14.24 -0.97
N HIS A 9 4.05 13.55 -2.00
CA HIS A 9 3.94 12.09 -2.01
C HIS A 9 5.32 11.43 -1.90
N LEU A 10 6.28 11.90 -2.71
CA LEU A 10 7.66 11.44 -2.63
C LEU A 10 8.24 11.68 -1.23
N THR A 11 8.14 12.91 -0.71
CA THR A 11 8.73 13.27 0.58
C THR A 11 8.16 12.47 1.75
N VAL A 12 6.84 12.25 1.79
CA VAL A 12 6.22 11.42 2.84
C VAL A 12 6.62 9.96 2.66
N SER A 13 6.61 9.45 1.42
CA SER A 13 6.96 8.05 1.15
C SER A 13 8.42 7.73 1.49
N ASP A 14 9.37 8.62 1.16
CA ASP A 14 10.79 8.40 1.42
C ASP A 14 11.10 8.48 2.92
N ALA A 15 10.37 9.33 3.65
CA ALA A 15 10.53 9.45 5.09
C ALA A 15 9.98 8.24 5.84
N ALA A 16 8.85 7.67 5.40
CA ALA A 16 8.26 6.50 6.02
C ALA A 16 8.93 5.19 5.55
N TYR A 17 9.26 5.09 4.26
CA TYR A 17 9.69 3.87 3.58
C TYR A 17 11.01 4.06 2.81
N PRO A 18 12.16 4.19 3.51
CA PRO A 18 13.47 4.25 2.87
C PRO A 18 13.80 2.95 2.13
N ASP A 19 14.27 3.05 0.89
CA ASP A 19 14.56 1.92 -0.01
C ASP A 19 13.34 1.02 -0.28
N PHE A 20 12.15 1.62 -0.47
CA PHE A 20 10.89 0.91 -0.67
C PHE A 20 10.97 -0.25 -1.68
N VAL A 21 11.53 -0.03 -2.87
CA VAL A 21 11.63 -1.08 -3.91
C VAL A 21 12.41 -2.31 -3.43
N LYS A 22 13.38 -2.14 -2.54
CA LYS A 22 14.17 -3.25 -1.99
C LYS A 22 13.41 -4.02 -0.90
N ASN A 23 12.58 -3.32 -0.12
CA ASN A 23 12.01 -3.84 1.11
C ASN A 23 10.49 -4.08 1.08
N HIS A 24 9.78 -3.73 0.00
CA HIS A 24 8.32 -3.83 -0.11
C HIS A 24 7.75 -5.25 0.07
N LEU A 25 8.56 -6.30 -0.07
CA LEU A 25 8.15 -7.68 0.20
C LEU A 25 8.36 -8.11 1.66
N THR A 26 9.00 -7.27 2.48
CA THR A 26 9.28 -7.57 3.89
C THR A 26 8.11 -7.11 4.75
N HIS A 27 7.39 -8.06 5.35
CA HIS A 27 6.21 -7.77 6.15
C HIS A 27 6.49 -6.79 7.31
N ALA A 28 7.51 -7.07 8.13
CA ALA A 28 7.86 -6.22 9.27
C ALA A 28 8.20 -4.78 8.85
N TYR A 29 8.89 -4.62 7.71
CA TYR A 29 9.22 -3.32 7.14
C TYR A 29 7.96 -2.50 6.87
N LEU A 30 6.94 -3.10 6.24
CA LEU A 30 5.69 -2.41 5.92
C LEU A 30 4.85 -2.09 7.16
N THR A 31 4.71 -3.04 8.08
CA THR A 31 3.76 -2.92 9.21
C THR A 31 4.22 -1.95 10.29
N GLU A 32 5.52 -1.73 10.46
CA GLU A 32 6.08 -0.82 11.46
C GLU A 32 6.06 0.66 11.01
N ARG A 33 5.73 0.93 9.75
CA ARG A 33 5.94 2.23 9.08
C ARG A 33 4.66 2.81 8.48
N ALA A 34 3.51 2.56 9.11
CA ALA A 34 2.22 2.99 8.59
C ALA A 34 2.12 4.52 8.43
N ILE A 35 1.66 4.97 7.26
CA ILE A 35 1.30 6.37 7.00
C ILE A 35 -0.19 6.53 7.32
N LEU A 36 -0.51 7.34 8.32
CA LEU A 36 -1.90 7.66 8.65
C LEU A 36 -2.34 8.93 7.90
N ALA A 37 -3.51 8.85 7.26
CA ALA A 37 -4.12 9.97 6.56
C ALA A 37 -5.50 10.31 7.18
N PRO A 38 -5.94 11.57 7.11
CA PRO A 38 -7.21 11.99 7.71
C PRO A 38 -8.44 11.46 6.97
N THR A 39 -8.33 11.09 5.69
CA THR A 39 -9.41 10.55 4.87
C THR A 39 -8.96 9.33 4.09
N ASN A 40 -9.91 8.45 3.75
CA ASN A 40 -9.63 7.28 2.90
C ASN A 40 -9.16 7.68 1.49
N ALA A 41 -9.65 8.80 0.94
CA ALA A 41 -9.21 9.29 -0.36
C ALA A 41 -7.72 9.65 -0.33
N SER A 42 -7.28 10.41 0.67
CA SER A 42 -5.85 10.75 0.84
C SER A 42 -4.99 9.52 1.14
N ALA A 43 -5.49 8.54 1.90
CA ALA A 43 -4.79 7.27 2.11
C ALA A 43 -4.64 6.49 0.79
N HIS A 44 -5.71 6.44 -0.01
CA HIS A 44 -5.72 5.76 -1.30
C HIS A 44 -4.73 6.40 -2.28
N GLU A 45 -4.66 7.73 -2.36
CA GLU A 45 -3.69 8.44 -3.19
C GLU A 45 -2.24 8.06 -2.87
N ILE A 46 -1.88 8.00 -1.58
CA ILE A 46 -0.53 7.61 -1.15
C ILE A 46 -0.26 6.12 -1.42
N ASN A 47 -1.23 5.24 -1.16
CA ASN A 47 -1.10 3.81 -1.43
C ASN A 47 -0.89 3.54 -2.92
N SER A 48 -1.68 4.19 -3.78
CA SER A 48 -1.55 4.09 -5.24
C SER A 48 -0.20 4.65 -5.73
N TYR A 49 0.28 5.75 -5.13
CA TYR A 49 1.62 6.27 -5.43
C TYR A 49 2.72 5.24 -5.09
N LEU A 50 2.67 4.62 -3.91
CA LEU A 50 3.65 3.59 -3.51
C LEU A 50 3.56 2.35 -4.41
N LEU A 51 2.36 1.87 -4.71
CA LEU A 51 2.13 0.73 -5.60
C LEU A 51 2.71 0.99 -7.00
N SER A 52 2.62 2.23 -7.51
CA SER A 52 3.23 2.60 -8.80
C SER A 52 4.76 2.45 -8.86
N LYS A 53 5.43 2.33 -7.70
CA LYS A 53 6.88 2.11 -7.59
C LYS A 53 7.27 0.64 -7.55
N VAL A 54 6.30 -0.27 -7.36
CA VAL A 54 6.57 -1.70 -7.29
C VAL A 54 6.91 -2.21 -8.70
N PRO A 55 8.05 -2.90 -8.90
CA PRO A 55 8.50 -3.36 -10.23
C PRO A 55 7.74 -4.61 -10.73
N SER A 56 6.48 -4.79 -10.31
CA SER A 56 5.64 -5.95 -10.66
C SER A 56 4.49 -5.52 -11.56
N ALA A 57 3.92 -6.48 -12.28
CA ALA A 57 2.65 -6.26 -12.96
C ALA A 57 1.56 -5.92 -11.94
N GLU A 58 0.73 -4.94 -12.30
CA GLU A 58 -0.47 -4.60 -11.56
C GLU A 58 -1.43 -5.80 -11.57
N LYS A 59 -2.06 -6.06 -10.43
CA LYS A 59 -3.03 -7.12 -10.27
C LYS A 59 -4.25 -6.58 -9.56
N GLU A 60 -5.39 -6.69 -10.22
CA GLU A 60 -6.69 -6.38 -9.64
C GLU A 60 -7.26 -7.65 -9.00
N PHE A 61 -7.77 -7.51 -7.78
CA PHE A 61 -8.47 -8.56 -7.06
C PHE A 61 -9.93 -8.15 -6.90
N LEU A 62 -10.84 -8.95 -7.45
CA LEU A 62 -12.28 -8.72 -7.30
C LEU A 62 -12.72 -9.18 -5.90
N SER A 63 -13.51 -8.36 -5.22
CA SER A 63 -14.17 -8.77 -3.97
C SER A 63 -15.21 -9.85 -4.27
N SER A 64 -15.35 -10.82 -3.36
CA SER A 64 -16.42 -11.81 -3.42
C SER A 64 -17.36 -11.60 -2.23
N ASP A 65 -18.60 -11.25 -2.51
CA ASP A 65 -19.67 -11.15 -1.50
C ASP A 65 -20.41 -12.48 -1.31
N SER A 66 -20.02 -13.52 -2.05
CA SER A 66 -20.60 -14.86 -1.96
C SER A 66 -19.73 -15.75 -1.08
N LEU A 67 -20.33 -16.32 -0.04
CA LEU A 67 -19.74 -17.44 0.70
C LEU A 67 -20.00 -18.71 -0.12
N ALA A 68 -18.94 -19.38 -0.57
CA ALA A 68 -19.09 -20.72 -1.13
C ALA A 68 -19.54 -21.64 0.01
N PHE A 69 -20.78 -22.14 -0.04
CA PHE A 69 -21.16 -23.28 0.78
C PHE A 69 -20.43 -24.49 0.21
N GLU A 70 -19.39 -24.93 0.91
CA GLU A 70 -18.76 -26.22 0.68
C GLU A 70 -19.85 -27.29 0.85
N SER A 71 -20.37 -27.78 -0.27
CA SER A 71 -21.24 -28.95 -0.26
C SER A 71 -20.32 -30.13 0.02
N THR A 72 -20.21 -30.51 1.30
CA THR A 72 -19.61 -31.79 1.70
C THR A 72 -20.36 -32.92 0.98
N PRO A 73 -19.70 -33.76 0.16
CA PRO A 73 -20.34 -34.95 -0.38
C PRO A 73 -20.57 -35.97 0.76
N GLU A 74 -21.70 -36.69 0.70
CA GLU A 74 -22.06 -37.80 1.60
C GLU A 74 -20.99 -38.91 1.66
#